data_AF-A0A831NTJ2-F1
#
_entry.id   AF-A0A831NTJ2-F1
#
_cell.length_a   1.000
_cell.length_b   1.000
_cell.length_c   1.000
_cell.angle_alpha   90.00
_cell.angle_beta   90.00
_cell.angle_gamma   90.00
#
_symmetry.space_group_name_H-M   'P 1'
#
loop_
_entity.id
_entity.type
_entity.pdbx_description
1 polymer ?
#
loop_
_entity_poly.entity_id
_entity_poly.type
_entity_poly.pdbx_seq_one_letter_code
_entity_poly.pdbx_strand_id
1 'polypeptide(L)'
;ENMHERANYILLEYMKLLAFPQLYYDYELFKMPGLEGWETTEKAWFDSLKSEVPNCDYNVITRGALYVGNEDLPEDIKGALEVLYDLKKAVADTGHISGEMHGEWENKEWCEHRAKV
;
A
#
# COMPACT_ATOMS: atom_id res chain seq x y z
N GLU A 1 20.18 18.51 18.58
CA GLU A 1 19.92 19.00 17.20
C GLU A 1 20.01 17.91 16.13
N ASN A 2 21.08 17.10 16.05
CA ASN A 2 21.27 16.07 14.99
C ASN A 2 20.22 14.91 14.98
N MET A 3 19.59 14.58 16.10
CA MET A 3 18.67 13.42 16.18
C MET A 3 17.30 13.68 15.52
N HIS A 4 16.79 14.91 15.58
CA HIS A 4 15.50 15.26 14.96
C HIS A 4 15.59 15.30 13.43
N GLU A 5 16.71 15.77 12.89
CA GLU A 5 16.96 15.75 11.45
C GLU A 5 16.99 14.32 10.91
N ARG A 6 17.65 13.39 11.62
CA ARG A 6 17.69 11.98 11.24
C ARG A 6 16.33 11.28 11.31
N ALA A 7 15.42 11.74 12.18
CA ALA A 7 14.07 11.20 12.24
C ALA A 7 13.31 11.46 10.93
N ASN A 8 13.53 12.61 10.29
CA ASN A 8 12.91 12.94 9.01
C ASN A 8 13.43 12.04 7.87
N TYR A 9 14.67 11.56 7.95
CA TYR A 9 15.19 10.60 6.97
C TYR A 9 14.46 9.26 7.07
N ILE A 10 14.14 8.80 8.29
CA ILE A 10 13.32 7.58 8.47
C ILE A 10 11.88 7.82 8.02
N LEU A 11 11.32 8.99 8.33
CA LEU A 11 9.98 9.35 7.87
C LEU A 11 9.89 9.36 6.34
N LEU A 12 10.92 9.86 5.64
CA LEU A 12 10.99 9.81 4.18
C LEU A 12 10.90 8.38 3.65
N GLU A 13 11.60 7.42 4.27
CA GLU A 13 11.53 6.02 3.87
C GLU A 13 10.12 5.43 4.09
N TYR A 14 9.44 5.82 5.16
CA TYR A 14 8.05 5.44 5.37
C TYR A 14 7.09 6.11 4.37
N MET A 15 7.33 7.37 3.99
CA MET A 15 6.54 8.06 2.96
C MET A 15 6.64 7.36 1.59
N LYS A 16 7.76 6.71 1.28
CA LYS A 16 7.90 5.89 0.05
C LYS A 16 7.00 4.65 0.05
N LEU A 17 6.62 4.12 1.22
CA LEU A 17 5.61 3.06 1.33
C LEU A 17 4.20 3.63 1.12
N LEU A 18 3.89 4.76 1.76
CA LEU A 18 2.59 5.42 1.60
C LEU A 18 2.34 5.84 0.15
N ALA A 19 3.36 6.41 -0.50
CA ALA A 19 3.31 6.87 -1.88
C ALA A 19 3.92 5.85 -2.86
N PHE A 20 3.83 4.54 -2.59
CA PHE A 20 4.42 3.49 -3.43
C PHE A 20 4.17 3.64 -4.94
N PRO A 21 2.96 4.04 -5.43
CA PRO A 21 2.73 4.22 -6.86
C PRO A 21 3.64 5.28 -7.53
N GLN A 22 4.11 6.28 -6.78
CA GLN A 22 4.99 7.34 -7.27
C GLN A 22 6.37 6.79 -7.67
N LEU A 23 6.78 5.65 -7.11
CA LEU A 23 8.09 5.06 -7.36
C LEU A 23 8.30 4.64 -8.82
N TYR A 24 7.25 4.48 -9.61
CA TYR A 24 7.37 4.32 -11.06
C TYR A 24 8.12 5.48 -11.73
N TYR A 25 7.85 6.71 -11.29
CA TYR A 25 8.51 7.91 -11.80
C TYR A 25 9.87 8.11 -11.14
N ASP A 26 9.95 8.01 -9.81
CA ASP A 26 11.17 8.28 -9.06
C ASP A 26 12.28 7.28 -9.40
N TYR A 27 11.93 6.04 -9.75
CA TYR A 27 12.87 5.00 -10.19
C TYR A 27 13.02 4.90 -11.71
N GLU A 28 12.39 5.80 -12.45
CA GLU A 28 12.44 5.84 -13.91
C GLU A 28 12.10 4.49 -14.57
N LEU A 29 11.12 3.76 -14.02
CA LEU A 29 10.77 2.40 -14.49
C LEU A 29 10.30 2.40 -15.96
N PHE A 30 9.81 3.55 -16.45
CA PHE A 30 9.48 3.78 -17.85
C PHE A 30 10.67 3.60 -18.82
N LYS A 31 11.91 3.58 -18.34
CA LYS A 31 13.11 3.31 -19.16
C LYS A 31 13.40 1.82 -19.32
N MET A 32 12.78 0.95 -18.53
CA MET A 32 13.01 -0.48 -18.60
C MET A 32 12.36 -1.06 -19.87
N PRO A 33 13.00 -2.04 -20.54
CA PRO A 33 12.37 -2.76 -21.64
C PRO A 33 11.32 -3.76 -21.09
N GLY A 34 10.10 -3.69 -21.62
CA GLY A 34 9.11 -4.76 -21.48
C GLY A 34 9.41 -5.93 -22.42
N LEU A 35 8.98 -7.15 -22.08
CA LEU A 35 9.20 -8.34 -22.91
C LEU A 35 8.32 -8.30 -24.16
N GLU A 36 7.04 -7.99 -23.97
CA GLU A 36 6.04 -7.76 -25.02
C GLU A 36 5.92 -6.27 -25.37
N GLY A 37 6.61 -5.40 -24.63
CA GLY A 37 6.76 -3.98 -24.91
C GLY A 37 5.73 -3.08 -24.23
N TRP A 38 4.85 -3.62 -23.39
CA TRP A 38 3.80 -2.87 -22.70
C TRP A 38 3.94 -2.89 -21.17
N GLU A 39 4.72 -3.81 -20.63
CA GLU A 39 4.79 -4.14 -19.19
C GLU A 39 5.39 -3.01 -18.35
N THR A 40 6.19 -2.14 -18.97
CA THR A 40 6.86 -1.01 -18.32
C THR A 40 6.15 0.31 -18.59
N THR A 41 4.93 0.27 -19.12
CA THR A 41 4.09 1.46 -19.30
C THR A 41 3.44 1.92 -18.00
N GLU A 42 3.10 3.20 -17.94
CA GLU A 42 2.40 3.79 -16.80
C GLU A 42 1.08 3.07 -16.53
N LYS A 43 0.32 2.76 -17.59
CA LYS A 43 -0.93 2.03 -17.49
C LYS A 43 -0.73 0.64 -16.87
N ALA A 44 0.28 -0.10 -17.31
CA ALA A 44 0.58 -1.43 -16.76
C ALA A 44 0.95 -1.36 -15.27
N TRP A 45 1.76 -0.37 -14.89
CA TRP A 45 2.12 -0.13 -13.49
C TRP A 45 0.87 0.13 -12.63
N PHE A 46 0.07 1.14 -12.96
CA PHE A 46 -1.09 1.49 -12.15
C PHE A 46 -2.20 0.43 -12.18
N ASP A 47 -2.38 -0.29 -13.29
CA ASP A 47 -3.32 -1.41 -13.35
C ASP A 47 -2.89 -2.55 -12.40
N SER A 48 -1.58 -2.83 -12.29
CA SER A 48 -1.06 -3.88 -11.40
C SER A 48 -1.13 -3.56 -9.90
N LEU A 49 -1.34 -2.29 -9.54
CA LEU A 49 -1.46 -1.83 -8.16
C LEU A 49 -2.91 -1.70 -7.68
N LYS A 50 -3.89 -2.03 -8.52
CA LYS A 50 -5.30 -1.96 -8.15
C LYS A 50 -5.58 -2.85 -6.94
N SER A 51 -6.53 -2.39 -6.13
CA SER A 51 -7.02 -3.18 -5.01
C SER A 51 -7.81 -4.39 -5.50
N GLU A 52 -7.56 -5.54 -4.87
CA GLU A 52 -8.28 -6.80 -5.07
C GLU A 52 -9.35 -7.04 -3.97
N VAL A 53 -9.72 -6.01 -3.20
CA VAL A 53 -10.75 -6.11 -2.16
C VAL A 53 -11.80 -5.00 -2.29
N PRO A 54 -13.07 -5.27 -1.96
CA PRO A 54 -14.16 -4.31 -2.19
C PRO A 54 -14.20 -3.15 -1.18
N ASN A 55 -13.57 -3.30 -0.02
CA ASN A 55 -13.64 -2.35 1.10
C ASN A 55 -12.50 -1.32 1.13
N CYS A 56 -11.58 -1.35 0.17
CA CYS A 56 -10.47 -0.41 0.07
C CYS A 56 -10.04 -0.22 -1.39
N ASP A 57 -9.78 1.02 -1.80
CA ASP A 57 -9.30 1.38 -3.15
C ASP A 57 -7.79 1.70 -3.19
N TYR A 58 -7.10 1.70 -2.05
CA TYR A 58 -5.65 1.82 -2.00
C TYR A 58 -4.95 0.54 -2.43
N ASN A 59 -3.78 0.66 -3.05
CA ASN A 59 -2.89 -0.48 -3.26
C ASN A 59 -2.49 -1.09 -1.89
N VAL A 60 -2.13 -2.37 -1.89
CA VAL A 60 -1.87 -3.13 -0.65
C VAL A 60 -0.69 -2.56 0.18
N ILE A 61 0.30 -1.94 -0.46
CA ILE A 61 1.47 -1.35 0.24
C ILE A 61 1.04 -0.10 1.01
N THR A 62 0.35 0.83 0.35
CA THR A 62 -0.21 2.02 0.99
C THR A 62 -1.18 1.62 2.11
N ARG A 63 -2.04 0.63 1.87
CA ARG A 63 -2.99 0.13 2.88
C ARG A 63 -2.30 -0.43 4.12
N GLY A 64 -1.30 -1.29 3.95
CA GLY A 64 -0.54 -1.85 5.06
C GLY A 64 0.24 -0.79 5.83
N ALA A 65 0.84 0.18 5.12
CA ALA A 65 1.52 1.31 5.75
C ALA A 65 0.54 2.13 6.59
N LEU A 66 -0.61 2.53 6.04
CA LEU A 66 -1.65 3.29 6.75
C LEU A 66 -2.21 2.51 7.95
N TYR A 67 -2.40 1.19 7.82
CA TYR A 67 -2.93 0.34 8.89
C TYR A 67 -2.08 0.45 10.16
N VAL A 68 -0.75 0.30 10.01
CA VAL A 68 0.20 0.47 11.11
C VAL A 68 0.32 1.93 11.53
N GLY A 69 0.39 2.83 10.54
CA GLY A 69 0.58 4.26 10.80
C GLY A 69 -0.55 4.89 11.61
N ASN A 70 -1.77 4.42 11.45
CA ASN A 70 -2.93 4.87 12.23
C ASN A 70 -2.81 4.56 13.73
N GLU A 71 -2.07 3.50 14.10
CA GLU A 71 -1.89 3.07 15.49
C GLU A 71 -0.59 3.63 16.09
N ASP A 72 0.49 3.68 15.31
CA ASP A 72 1.85 3.86 15.84
C ASP A 72 2.49 5.23 15.54
N LEU A 73 1.99 6.01 14.58
CA LEU A 73 2.60 7.30 14.25
C LEU A 73 2.25 8.39 15.28
N PRO A 74 3.16 9.35 15.50
CA PRO A 74 2.86 10.57 16.22
C PRO A 74 1.61 11.29 15.69
N GLU A 75 0.81 11.87 16.60
CA GLU A 75 -0.50 12.46 16.30
C GLU A 75 -0.45 13.56 15.23
N ASP A 76 0.64 14.33 15.16
CA ASP A 76 0.87 15.35 14.15
C ASP A 76 1.03 14.76 12.75
N ILE A 77 1.78 13.66 12.63
CA ILE A 77 1.95 12.93 11.37
C ILE A 77 0.64 12.23 11.00
N LYS A 78 -0.01 11.57 11.97
CA LYS A 78 -1.31 10.91 11.77
C LYS A 78 -2.37 11.90 11.28
N GLY A 79 -2.48 13.07 11.90
CA GLY A 79 -3.40 14.12 11.47
C GLY A 79 -3.13 14.61 10.05
N ALA A 80 -1.86 14.66 9.61
CA ALA A 80 -1.53 14.95 8.22
C ALA A 80 -1.96 13.82 7.26
N LEU A 81 -1.87 12.55 7.68
CA LEU A 81 -2.34 11.41 6.88
C LEU A 81 -3.86 11.40 6.73
N GLU A 82 -4.62 11.77 7.77
CA GLU A 82 -6.09 11.86 7.71
C GLU A 82 -6.61 12.88 6.69
N VAL A 83 -5.81 13.90 6.37
CA VAL A 83 -6.14 14.89 5.32
C VAL A 83 -5.98 14.28 3.92
N LEU A 84 -5.04 13.35 3.76
CA LEU A 84 -4.68 12.77 2.46
C LEU A 84 -5.36 11.43 2.19
N TYR A 85 -5.70 10.68 3.24
CA TYR A 85 -6.20 9.31 3.18
C TYR A 85 -7.41 9.13 4.11
N ASP A 86 -8.38 8.33 3.66
CA ASP A 86 -9.46 7.83 4.50
C ASP A 86 -8.94 6.64 5.31
N LEU A 87 -8.53 6.91 6.56
CA LEU A 87 -7.97 5.88 7.44
C LEU A 87 -8.96 4.75 7.77
N LYS A 88 -10.27 4.92 7.55
CA LYS A 88 -11.24 3.83 7.72
C LYS A 88 -11.05 2.71 6.70
N LYS A 89 -10.39 3.00 5.57
CA LYS A 89 -10.02 2.02 4.55
C LYS A 89 -8.67 1.35 4.81
N ALA A 90 -7.93 1.79 5.84
CA ALA A 90 -6.71 1.13 6.26
C ALA A 90 -7.08 -0.15 7.03
N VAL A 91 -7.34 -1.23 6.29
CA VAL A 91 -7.75 -2.55 6.79
C VAL A 91 -6.77 -3.63 6.35
N ALA A 92 -6.81 -4.79 6.99
CA ALA A 92 -5.90 -5.90 6.70
C ALA A 92 -6.37 -6.85 5.58
N ASP A 93 -7.58 -6.67 5.02
CA ASP A 93 -8.07 -7.48 3.90
C ASP A 93 -7.16 -7.39 2.67
N THR A 94 -6.93 -8.51 1.98
CA THR A 94 -6.17 -8.58 0.71
C THR A 94 -6.82 -9.54 -0.29
N GLY A 95 -6.38 -9.51 -1.55
CA GLY A 95 -6.65 -10.63 -2.47
C GLY A 95 -6.04 -11.93 -1.95
N HIS A 96 -6.58 -13.07 -2.39
CA HIS A 96 -6.07 -14.39 -2.01
C HIS A 96 -4.74 -14.73 -2.69
N ILE A 97 -3.96 -15.57 -2.02
CA ILE A 97 -2.81 -16.23 -2.64
C ILE A 97 -3.36 -17.39 -3.48
N SER A 98 -3.08 -17.40 -4.77
CA SER A 98 -3.62 -18.42 -5.69
C SER A 98 -3.29 -19.87 -5.29
N GLY A 99 -2.12 -20.07 -4.67
CA GLY A 99 -1.69 -21.35 -4.14
C GLY A 99 -2.48 -21.84 -2.92
N GLU A 100 -3.24 -20.97 -2.25
CA GLU A 100 -4.01 -21.32 -1.04
C GLU A 100 -5.46 -21.68 -1.33
N MET A 101 -5.90 -21.56 -2.59
CA MET A 101 -7.29 -21.83 -3.00
C MET A 101 -7.72 -23.29 -2.84
N HIS A 102 -6.78 -24.19 -2.53
CA HIS A 102 -7.08 -25.57 -2.14
C HIS A 102 -7.65 -25.68 -0.71
N GLY A 103 -7.60 -24.60 0.07
CA GLY A 103 -8.12 -24.55 1.43
C GLY A 103 -9.63 -24.32 1.48
N GLU A 104 -10.26 -24.77 2.58
CA GLU A 104 -11.65 -24.44 2.89
C GLU A 104 -11.71 -23.12 3.67
N TRP A 105 -11.56 -22.01 2.95
CA TRP A 105 -11.67 -20.66 3.50
C TRP A 105 -13.12 -20.27 3.75
N GLU A 106 -13.36 -19.54 4.84
CA GLU A 106 -14.70 -19.03 5.17
C GLU A 106 -15.16 -17.97 4.17
N ASN A 107 -14.26 -17.04 3.81
CA ASN A 107 -14.41 -16.20 2.63
C ASN A 107 -13.45 -16.67 1.52
N LYS A 108 -14.01 -17.18 0.42
CA LYS A 108 -13.24 -17.64 -0.76
C LYS A 108 -12.99 -16.53 -1.79
N GLU A 109 -13.62 -15.36 -1.65
CA GLU A 109 -13.50 -14.26 -2.60
C GLU A 109 -12.24 -13.41 -2.36
N TRP A 110 -11.86 -13.20 -1.09
CA TRP A 110 -10.63 -12.52 -0.70
C TRP A 110 -10.14 -13.00 0.68
N CYS A 111 -8.89 -12.69 1.02
CA CYS A 111 -8.29 -13.01 2.31
C CYS A 111 -8.78 -12.00 3.35
N GLU A 112 -9.84 -12.38 4.08
CA GLU A 112 -10.52 -11.51 5.03
C GLU A 112 -9.75 -11.37 6.35
N HIS A 113 -9.83 -10.19 6.97
CA HIS A 113 -9.48 -10.02 8.36
C HIS A 113 -10.73 -9.69 9.18
N ARG A 114 -11.07 -10.55 10.13
CA ARG A 114 -12.15 -10.30 11.07
C ARG A 114 -11.58 -9.61 12.29
N ALA A 115 -11.86 -8.32 12.42
CA ALA A 115 -11.77 -7.64 13.70
C ALA A 115 -12.78 -8.30 14.65
N LYS A 116 -12.34 -9.28 15.44
CA LYS A 116 -13.13 -9.75 16.58
C LYS A 116 -13.13 -8.63 17.62
N VAL A 117 -14.33 -8.18 17.94
CA VAL A 117 -14.66 -7.38 19.13
C VAL A 117 -14.18 -8.11 20.38
#